data_AF-A0A0S2JJ13-F1
#
_entry.id   AF-A0A0S2JJ13-F1
#
_cell.length_a   1.000
_cell.length_b   1.000
_cell.length_c   1.000
_cell.angle_alpha   90.00
_cell.angle_beta   90.00
_cell.angle_gamma   90.00
#
_symmetry.space_group_name_H-M   'P 1'
#
loop_
_entity.id
_entity.type
_entity.pdbx_description
1 polymer ?
#
loop_
_entity_poly.entity_id
_entity_poly.type
_entity_poly.pdbx_seq_one_letter_code
_entity_poly.pdbx_strand_id
1 'polypeptide(L)'
;MLNNLKTASPKTPAKPFALTLSHEQWLSFALTATLMLIFALVTALTNSLGWSILASATLLFFLAYPLIWLAWRCYHFWCQAIMQLTTYTQVIREGETNLRFKAQHPDNLLAELQQEISKLAIDKLKKAQQNQTIDHLLSHILDSWPIPVCLFDENNQLTYRNIAMKDKIQQPMLIGTSAADLGFVMDNDNLSHSQFNQQWQCQSISYLYQQKKCHIFSALDISQPLHQQQSITQQNLIRVLAHELRNSLTPMASMADTLLCNDSFNEAQVRMVLGRIKTRSERLLSFIEQYSQLSQLR
;
A
#
# COMPACT_ATOMS: atom_id res chain seq x y z
N MET A 1 -62.37 22.54 -0.88
CA MET A 1 -61.40 21.47 -0.59
C MET A 1 -60.42 21.97 0.48
N LEU A 2 -60.12 21.09 1.43
CA LEU A 2 -59.65 21.35 2.79
C LEU A 2 -58.18 21.80 2.94
N ASN A 3 -57.98 22.57 4.03
CA ASN A 3 -56.87 22.55 5.00
C ASN A 3 -55.48 23.14 4.71
N ASN A 4 -55.29 24.35 5.24
CA ASN A 4 -54.42 24.73 6.37
C ASN A 4 -53.02 24.09 6.55
N LEU A 5 -52.05 25.02 6.57
CA LEU A 5 -50.71 24.96 7.14
C LEU A 5 -50.63 24.24 8.49
N LYS A 6 -49.76 23.22 8.58
CA LYS A 6 -49.10 22.85 9.84
C LYS A 6 -47.75 22.20 9.56
N THR A 7 -46.69 22.93 9.89
CA THR A 7 -45.30 22.47 9.96
C THR A 7 -45.18 21.31 10.94
N ALA A 8 -44.74 20.15 10.47
CA ALA A 8 -44.43 18.99 11.31
C ALA A 8 -42.93 18.64 11.19
N SER A 9 -42.19 18.96 12.25
CA SER A 9 -40.82 18.53 12.52
C SER A 9 -40.75 16.99 12.61
N PRO A 10 -39.65 16.34 12.15
CA PRO A 10 -39.54 14.89 12.24
C PRO A 10 -39.42 14.45 13.70
N LYS A 11 -40.33 13.56 14.12
CA LYS A 11 -40.34 12.88 15.40
C LYS A 11 -39.03 12.13 15.63
N THR A 12 -38.23 12.60 16.58
CA THR A 12 -37.22 11.80 17.28
C THR A 12 -37.90 10.62 17.97
N PRO A 13 -37.43 9.37 17.80
CA PRO A 13 -37.95 8.27 18.59
C PRO A 13 -37.57 8.48 20.06
N ALA A 14 -38.58 8.39 20.93
CA ALA A 14 -38.40 8.42 22.38
C ALA A 14 -37.46 7.29 22.80
N LYS A 15 -36.26 7.65 23.25
CA LYS A 15 -35.39 6.72 23.97
C LYS A 15 -36.13 6.32 25.26
N PRO A 16 -36.27 5.02 25.57
CA PRO A 16 -36.75 4.64 26.89
C PRO A 16 -35.76 5.20 27.91
N PHE A 17 -36.29 5.94 28.88
CA PHE A 17 -35.58 6.32 30.11
C PHE A 17 -35.28 5.04 30.89
N ALA A 18 -34.28 4.28 30.44
CA ALA A 18 -33.59 3.35 31.30
C ALA A 18 -32.75 4.22 32.23
N LEU A 19 -33.19 4.35 33.48
CA LEU A 19 -32.32 4.71 34.59
C LEU A 19 -31.26 3.60 34.68
N THR A 20 -30.21 3.69 33.85
CA THR A 20 -28.99 2.92 34.02
C THR A 20 -28.34 3.47 35.27
N LEU A 21 -28.74 2.95 36.43
CA LEU A 21 -28.03 3.22 37.67
C LEU A 21 -26.57 2.83 37.43
N SER A 22 -25.68 3.80 37.57
CA SER A 22 -24.23 3.59 37.41
C SER A 22 -23.79 2.47 38.35
N HIS A 23 -22.78 1.66 37.98
CA HIS A 23 -22.24 0.60 38.86
C HIS A 23 -21.89 1.14 40.26
N GLU A 24 -21.51 2.41 40.34
CA GLU A 24 -21.28 3.15 41.60
C GLU A 24 -22.53 3.26 42.47
N GLN A 25 -23.68 3.53 41.85
CA GLN A 25 -24.97 3.59 42.54
C GLN A 25 -25.37 2.19 43.01
N TRP A 26 -25.21 1.15 42.18
CA TRP A 26 -25.51 -0.22 42.60
C TRP A 26 -24.65 -0.68 43.77
N LEU A 27 -23.36 -0.33 43.79
CA LEU A 27 -22.45 -0.66 44.89
C LEU A 27 -22.82 0.12 46.16
N SER A 28 -23.21 1.40 46.05
CA SER A 28 -23.72 2.19 47.17
C SER A 28 -25.07 1.65 47.68
N PHE A 29 -25.96 1.20 46.80
CA PHE A 29 -27.24 0.58 47.15
C PHE A 29 -27.04 -0.78 47.81
N ALA A 30 -26.12 -1.61 47.32
CA ALA A 30 -25.77 -2.88 47.94
C ALA A 30 -25.17 -2.67 49.34
N LEU A 31 -24.30 -1.67 49.50
CA LEU A 31 -23.67 -1.37 50.77
C LEU A 31 -24.68 -0.81 51.77
N THR A 32 -25.52 0.16 51.37
CA THR A 32 -26.62 0.66 52.21
C THR A 32 -27.64 -0.42 52.55
N ALA A 33 -27.96 -1.34 51.62
CA ALA A 33 -28.86 -2.46 51.86
C ALA A 33 -28.27 -3.47 52.86
N THR A 34 -26.97 -3.80 52.76
CA THR A 34 -26.30 -4.66 53.77
C THR A 34 -26.26 -3.98 55.13
N LEU A 35 -26.05 -2.67 55.18
CA LEU A 35 -26.08 -1.85 56.39
C LEU A 35 -27.47 -1.90 57.04
N MET A 36 -28.52 -1.70 56.24
CA MET A 36 -29.91 -1.75 56.68
C MET A 36 -30.33 -3.16 57.14
N LEU A 37 -29.83 -4.21 56.48
CA LEU A 37 -30.08 -5.60 56.87
C LEU A 37 -29.41 -5.96 58.20
N ILE A 38 -28.17 -5.54 58.41
CA ILE A 38 -27.46 -5.72 59.68
C ILE A 38 -28.21 -4.99 60.81
N PHE A 39 -28.67 -3.77 60.54
CA PHE A 39 -29.45 -2.99 61.48
C PHE A 39 -30.79 -3.67 61.84
N ALA A 40 -31.52 -4.15 60.83
CA ALA A 40 -32.76 -4.90 61.01
C ALA A 40 -32.52 -6.18 61.83
N LEU A 41 -31.44 -6.91 61.54
CA LEU A 41 -31.10 -8.14 62.26
C LEU A 41 -30.72 -7.88 63.73
N VAL A 42 -29.97 -6.81 64.00
CA VAL A 42 -29.64 -6.37 65.37
C VAL A 42 -30.90 -5.97 66.14
N THR A 43 -31.80 -5.19 65.51
CA THR A 43 -33.07 -4.80 66.16
C THR A 43 -33.97 -6.00 66.45
N ALA A 44 -34.05 -6.98 65.54
CA ALA A 44 -34.81 -8.21 65.73
C ALA A 44 -34.22 -9.09 66.85
N LEU A 45 -32.89 -9.23 66.91
CA LEU A 45 -32.20 -9.99 67.94
C LEU A 45 -32.37 -9.35 69.33
N THR A 46 -32.33 -8.02 69.40
CA THR A 46 -32.45 -7.29 70.67
C THR A 46 -33.88 -7.34 71.21
N ASN A 47 -34.89 -7.36 70.32
CA ASN A 47 -36.28 -7.58 70.67
C ASN A 47 -36.56 -9.02 71.14
N SER A 48 -35.91 -10.04 70.55
CA SER A 48 -36.10 -11.44 71.00
C SER A 48 -35.49 -11.72 72.38
N LEU A 49 -34.41 -11.02 72.74
CA LEU A 49 -33.78 -11.10 74.07
C LEU A 49 -34.46 -10.24 75.14
N GLY A 50 -35.48 -9.45 74.81
CA GLY A 50 -36.26 -8.66 75.78
C GLY A 50 -35.50 -7.47 76.40
N TRP A 51 -34.50 -6.92 75.70
CA TRP A 51 -33.71 -5.79 76.20
C TRP A 51 -34.50 -4.48 76.16
N SER A 52 -34.17 -3.56 77.08
CA SER A 52 -34.77 -2.22 77.10
C SER A 52 -34.44 -1.41 75.84
N ILE A 53 -35.37 -0.57 75.39
CA ILE A 53 -35.26 0.29 74.19
C ILE A 53 -33.98 1.16 74.20
N LEU A 54 -33.48 1.53 75.38
CA LEU A 54 -32.26 2.32 75.53
C LEU A 54 -31.00 1.52 75.16
N ALA A 55 -30.94 0.24 75.55
CA ALA A 55 -29.77 -0.60 75.32
C ALA A 55 -29.62 -0.96 73.83
N SER A 56 -30.74 -1.21 73.14
CA SER A 56 -30.75 -1.43 71.69
C SER A 56 -30.28 -0.20 70.93
N ALA A 57 -30.74 1.00 71.33
CA ALA A 57 -30.34 2.26 70.70
C ALA A 57 -28.84 2.53 70.85
N THR A 58 -28.25 2.28 72.02
CA THR A 58 -26.79 2.47 72.24
C THR A 58 -25.93 1.51 71.42
N LEU A 59 -26.33 0.24 71.32
CA LEU A 59 -25.57 -0.77 70.56
C LEU A 59 -25.61 -0.45 69.06
N LEU A 60 -26.76 -0.03 68.59
CA LEU A 60 -27.02 0.33 67.20
C LEU A 60 -26.29 1.61 66.79
N PHE A 61 -26.19 2.61 67.67
CA PHE A 61 -25.35 3.78 67.44
C PHE A 61 -23.85 3.41 67.36
N PHE A 62 -23.39 2.54 68.26
CA PHE A 62 -22.01 2.09 68.28
C PHE A 62 -21.64 1.28 67.02
N LEU A 63 -22.58 0.48 66.50
CA LEU A 63 -22.36 -0.36 65.32
C LEU A 63 -22.48 0.43 64.01
N ALA A 64 -23.25 1.52 63.98
CA ALA A 64 -23.40 2.38 62.80
C ALA A 64 -22.08 3.09 62.44
N TYR A 65 -21.32 3.57 63.43
CA TYR A 65 -20.08 4.30 63.19
C TYR A 65 -19.02 3.54 62.37
N PRO A 66 -18.62 2.29 62.72
CA PRO A 66 -17.65 1.53 61.92
C PRO A 66 -18.20 1.12 60.55
N LEU A 67 -19.51 0.88 60.45
CA LEU A 67 -20.16 0.50 59.19
C LEU A 67 -20.16 1.66 58.18
N ILE A 68 -20.46 2.87 58.63
CA ILE A 68 -20.41 4.08 57.80
C ILE A 68 -18.97 4.37 57.36
N TRP A 69 -17.98 4.19 58.24
CA TRP A 69 -16.58 4.37 57.88
C TRP A 69 -16.11 3.36 56.82
N LEU A 70 -16.50 2.09 56.95
CA LEU A 70 -16.16 1.03 56.00
C LEU A 70 -16.85 1.26 54.64
N ALA A 71 -18.10 1.75 54.66
CA ALA A 71 -18.84 2.17 53.46
C ALA A 71 -18.08 3.26 52.70
N TRP A 72 -17.68 4.30 53.41
CA TRP A 72 -16.98 5.45 52.83
C TRP A 72 -15.63 5.05 52.23
N ARG A 73 -14.88 4.18 52.92
CA ARG A 73 -13.60 3.68 52.44
C ARG A 73 -13.72 2.80 51.18
N CYS A 74 -14.73 1.94 51.12
CA CYS A 74 -14.99 1.11 49.94
C CYS A 74 -15.38 2.00 48.74
N TYR A 75 -16.30 2.94 48.94
CA TYR A 75 -16.72 3.89 47.90
C TYR A 75 -15.53 4.67 47.32
N HIS A 76 -14.68 5.22 48.20
CA HIS A 76 -13.53 6.01 47.77
C HIS A 76 -12.50 5.16 46.99
N PHE A 77 -12.28 3.90 47.38
CA PHE A 77 -11.37 2.99 46.68
C PHE A 77 -11.84 2.69 45.25
N TRP A 78 -13.13 2.38 45.07
CA TRP A 78 -13.70 2.08 43.76
C TRP A 78 -13.73 3.30 42.84
N CYS A 79 -14.12 4.47 43.36
CA CYS A 79 -14.22 5.68 42.55
C CYS A 79 -12.82 6.14 42.07
N GLN A 80 -11.80 6.07 42.93
CA GLN A 80 -10.42 6.36 42.54
C GLN A 80 -9.89 5.40 41.47
N ALA A 81 -10.21 4.11 41.58
CA ALA A 81 -9.82 3.10 40.59
C ALA A 81 -10.43 3.37 39.21
N ILE A 82 -11.72 3.71 39.15
CA ILE A 82 -12.43 3.99 37.89
C ILE A 82 -11.94 5.31 37.27
N MET A 83 -11.69 6.33 38.08
CA MET A 83 -11.18 7.62 37.60
C MET A 83 -9.77 7.47 36.98
N GLN A 84 -8.95 6.58 37.52
CA GLN A 84 -7.64 6.27 36.92
C GLN A 84 -7.78 5.51 35.59
N LEU A 85 -8.73 4.57 35.49
CA LEU A 85 -8.96 3.80 34.26
C LEU A 85 -9.50 4.68 33.12
N THR A 86 -10.38 5.63 33.44
CA THR A 86 -10.90 6.61 32.47
C THR A 86 -9.81 7.57 32.01
N THR A 87 -9.01 8.11 32.95
CA THR A 87 -7.83 8.94 32.62
C THR A 87 -6.84 8.17 31.74
N TYR A 88 -6.62 6.89 32.03
CA TYR A 88 -5.72 6.04 31.28
C TYR A 88 -6.20 5.77 29.84
N THR A 89 -7.51 5.52 29.66
CA THR A 89 -8.11 5.35 28.33
C THR A 89 -8.06 6.64 27.53
N GLN A 90 -8.21 7.78 28.20
CA GLN A 90 -8.08 9.11 27.60
C GLN A 90 -6.66 9.36 27.09
N VAL A 91 -5.62 9.09 27.90
CA VAL A 91 -4.21 9.28 27.51
C VAL A 91 -3.82 8.35 26.35
N ILE A 92 -4.27 7.09 26.36
CA ILE A 92 -4.06 6.18 25.22
C ILE A 92 -4.74 6.70 23.95
N ARG A 93 -5.96 7.26 24.06
CA ARG A 93 -6.67 7.84 22.92
C ARG A 93 -5.95 9.07 22.36
N GLU A 94 -5.30 9.84 23.23
CA GLU A 94 -4.56 11.05 22.86
C GLU A 94 -3.13 10.76 22.38
N GLY A 95 -2.64 9.51 22.51
CA GLY A 95 -1.40 9.04 21.90
C GLY A 95 -0.11 9.49 22.59
N GLU A 96 -0.21 10.05 23.81
CA GLU A 96 0.96 10.53 24.55
C GLU A 96 1.75 9.37 25.18
N THR A 97 3.03 9.26 24.83
CA THR A 97 3.90 8.13 25.16
C THR A 97 4.52 8.19 26.57
N ASN A 98 4.17 9.18 27.38
CA ASN A 98 4.77 9.38 28.71
C ASN A 98 3.87 8.83 29.83
N LEU A 99 3.59 7.53 29.78
CA LEU A 99 2.86 6.83 30.83
C LEU A 99 3.80 6.46 32.00
N ARG A 100 4.01 7.37 32.96
CA ARG A 100 4.65 7.02 34.25
C ARG A 100 3.57 6.74 35.29
N PHE A 101 3.32 5.47 35.56
CA PHE A 101 2.35 5.05 36.57
C PHE A 101 2.95 5.08 37.99
N LYS A 102 2.09 5.41 38.97
CA LYS A 102 2.37 5.22 40.39
C LYS A 102 2.13 3.75 40.73
N ALA A 103 3.16 3.04 41.18
CA ALA A 103 3.09 1.61 41.50
C ALA A 103 1.96 1.31 42.50
N GLN A 104 0.98 0.52 42.07
CA GLN A 104 -0.09 -0.02 42.94
C GLN A 104 0.29 -1.43 43.41
N HIS A 105 -0.33 -1.86 44.51
CA HIS A 105 0.02 -3.11 45.19
C HIS A 105 -0.22 -4.33 44.26
N PRO A 106 0.69 -5.32 44.25
CA PRO A 106 0.75 -6.40 43.26
C PRO A 106 -0.45 -7.37 43.26
N ASP A 107 -1.28 -7.38 44.30
CA ASP A 107 -2.43 -8.31 44.43
C ASP A 107 -3.75 -7.79 43.85
N ASN A 108 -3.76 -6.64 43.17
CA ASN A 108 -4.99 -6.07 42.64
C ASN A 108 -5.19 -6.49 41.17
N LEU A 109 -6.26 -7.24 40.87
CA LEU A 109 -6.71 -7.61 39.50
C LEU A 109 -6.73 -6.41 38.52
N LEU A 110 -6.95 -5.21 39.05
CA LEU A 110 -6.94 -3.98 38.28
C LEU A 110 -5.54 -3.61 37.74
N ALA A 111 -4.47 -3.91 38.49
CA ALA A 111 -3.10 -3.66 38.06
C ALA A 111 -2.70 -4.58 36.90
N GLU A 112 -3.11 -5.84 36.94
CA GLU A 112 -2.91 -6.80 35.85
C GLU A 112 -3.65 -6.36 34.58
N LEU A 113 -4.91 -5.93 34.71
CA LEU A 113 -5.68 -5.39 33.60
C LEU A 113 -5.03 -4.12 33.00
N GLN A 114 -4.56 -3.20 33.85
CA GLN A 114 -3.86 -1.98 33.40
C GLN A 114 -2.58 -2.34 32.63
N GLN A 115 -1.81 -3.29 33.13
CA GLN A 115 -0.59 -3.76 32.47
C GLN A 115 -0.90 -4.38 31.10
N GLU A 116 -1.92 -5.23 31.00
CA GLU A 116 -2.28 -5.85 29.73
C GLU A 116 -2.75 -4.82 28.70
N ILE A 117 -3.58 -3.85 29.11
CA ILE A 117 -3.99 -2.76 28.21
C ILE A 117 -2.76 -1.94 27.75
N SER A 118 -1.76 -1.75 28.61
CA SER A 118 -0.58 -0.93 28.28
C SER A 118 0.27 -1.61 27.23
N LYS A 119 0.43 -2.92 27.38
CA LYS A 119 1.13 -3.78 26.44
C LYS A 119 0.43 -3.78 25.08
N LEU A 120 -0.89 -3.91 25.05
CA LEU A 120 -1.67 -3.83 23.80
C LEU A 120 -1.54 -2.46 23.13
N ALA A 121 -1.56 -1.38 23.90
CA ALA A 121 -1.42 -0.02 23.37
C ALA A 121 -0.02 0.20 22.74
N ILE A 122 1.04 -0.22 23.43
CA ILE A 122 2.42 -0.15 22.94
C ILE A 122 2.60 -0.99 21.67
N ASP A 123 2.08 -2.22 21.65
CA ASP A 123 2.18 -3.10 20.48
C ASP A 123 1.45 -2.52 19.26
N LYS A 124 0.28 -1.91 19.45
CA LYS A 124 -0.43 -1.21 18.37
C LYS A 124 0.35 0.00 17.87
N LEU A 125 0.91 0.80 18.76
CA LEU A 125 1.69 1.99 18.40
C LEU A 125 2.95 1.57 17.62
N LYS A 126 3.65 0.52 18.08
CA LYS A 126 4.83 -0.03 17.39
C LYS A 126 4.48 -0.53 15.98
N LYS A 127 3.37 -1.26 15.82
CA LYS A 127 2.88 -1.70 14.49
C LYS A 127 2.55 -0.52 13.58
N ALA A 128 1.90 0.52 14.11
CA ALA A 128 1.58 1.72 13.34
C ALA A 128 2.84 2.46 12.86
N GLN A 129 3.83 2.65 13.75
CA GLN A 129 5.12 3.25 13.39
C GLN A 129 5.89 2.41 12.37
N GLN A 130 5.87 1.08 12.50
CA GLN A 130 6.52 0.19 11.53
C GLN A 130 5.90 0.31 10.14
N ASN A 131 4.56 0.35 10.04
CA ASN A 131 3.89 0.56 8.75
C ASN A 131 4.24 1.91 8.12
N GLN A 132 4.23 2.99 8.91
CA GLN A 132 4.65 4.32 8.43
C GLN A 132 6.10 4.33 7.91
N THR A 133 6.99 3.60 8.60
CA THR A 133 8.39 3.47 8.17
C THR A 133 8.50 2.71 6.86
N ILE A 134 7.72 1.65 6.68
CA ILE A 134 7.68 0.88 5.43
C ILE A 134 7.14 1.75 4.29
N ASP A 135 6.07 2.51 4.50
CA ASP A 135 5.50 3.40 3.48
C ASP A 135 6.52 4.46 3.04
N HIS A 136 7.21 5.07 4.00
CA HIS A 136 8.26 6.04 3.72
C HIS A 136 9.44 5.39 2.98
N LEU A 137 9.95 4.25 3.44
CA LEU A 137 11.03 3.52 2.75
C LEU A 137 10.64 3.11 1.33
N LEU A 138 9.42 2.63 1.11
CA LEU A 138 8.91 2.26 -0.21
C LEU A 138 8.89 3.48 -1.14
N SER A 139 8.40 4.62 -0.66
CA SER A 139 8.42 5.86 -1.44
C SER A 139 9.85 6.30 -1.80
N HIS A 140 10.82 6.17 -0.89
CA HIS A 140 12.24 6.48 -1.17
C HIS A 140 12.86 5.51 -2.17
N ILE A 141 12.59 4.20 -2.06
CA ILE A 141 13.10 3.19 -3.00
C ILE A 141 12.53 3.45 -4.39
N LEU A 142 11.22 3.67 -4.48
CA LEU A 142 10.56 3.99 -5.73
C LEU A 142 11.11 5.30 -6.29
N ASP A 143 11.30 6.34 -5.48
CA ASP A 143 11.87 7.63 -5.92
C ASP A 143 13.32 7.53 -6.45
N SER A 144 14.10 6.60 -5.92
CA SER A 144 15.46 6.31 -6.40
C SER A 144 15.49 5.49 -7.70
N TRP A 145 14.35 4.92 -8.12
CA TRP A 145 14.28 4.06 -9.29
C TRP A 145 14.37 4.90 -10.57
N PRO A 146 15.33 4.63 -11.49
CA PRO A 146 15.46 5.34 -12.76
C PRO A 146 14.33 5.09 -13.78
N ILE A 147 13.36 4.22 -13.47
CA ILE A 147 12.27 3.85 -14.38
C ILE A 147 11.04 4.68 -14.01
N PRO A 148 10.40 5.37 -14.97
CA PRO A 148 9.09 5.99 -14.80
C PRO A 148 8.04 4.99 -14.28
N VAL A 149 7.49 5.25 -13.10
CA VAL A 149 6.45 4.44 -12.46
C VAL A 149 5.36 5.34 -11.88
N CYS A 150 4.09 4.98 -12.11
CA CYS A 150 2.93 5.57 -11.46
C CYS A 150 1.91 4.52 -11.03
N LEU A 151 1.16 4.84 -9.98
CA LEU A 151 0.05 4.03 -9.48
C LEU A 151 -1.26 4.79 -9.59
N PHE A 152 -2.31 4.09 -10.01
CA PHE A 152 -3.68 4.58 -10.09
C PHE A 152 -4.61 3.74 -9.20
N ASP A 153 -5.57 4.41 -8.56
CA ASP A 153 -6.64 3.77 -7.77
C ASP A 153 -7.78 3.26 -8.66
N GLU A 154 -8.81 2.65 -8.04
CA GLU A 154 -10.01 2.09 -8.67
C GLU A 154 -10.77 3.08 -9.56
N ASN A 155 -10.66 4.37 -9.26
CA ASN A 155 -11.25 5.47 -10.02
C ASN A 155 -10.31 6.03 -11.10
N ASN A 156 -9.20 5.33 -11.42
CA ASN A 156 -8.11 5.80 -12.27
C ASN A 156 -7.50 7.13 -11.83
N GLN A 157 -7.49 7.39 -10.52
CA GLN A 157 -6.87 8.59 -9.96
C GLN A 157 -5.44 8.28 -9.55
N LEU A 158 -4.52 9.20 -9.82
CA LEU A 158 -3.11 9.04 -9.50
C LEU A 158 -2.90 9.00 -7.98
N THR A 159 -2.45 7.86 -7.44
CA THR A 159 -2.16 7.69 -6.01
C THR A 159 -0.68 7.93 -5.70
N TYR A 160 0.21 7.51 -6.60
CA TYR A 160 1.64 7.67 -6.42
C TYR A 160 2.33 7.86 -7.78
N ARG A 161 3.45 8.59 -7.75
CA ARG A 161 4.35 8.78 -8.88
C ARG A 161 5.78 8.96 -8.39
N ASN A 162 6.71 8.33 -9.09
CA ASN A 162 8.14 8.51 -8.88
C ASN A 162 8.64 9.80 -9.57
N ILE A 163 9.75 10.36 -9.10
CA ILE A 163 10.55 11.43 -9.72
C ILE A 163 10.81 11.16 -11.21
N ALA A 164 11.21 9.94 -11.60
CA ALA A 164 11.48 9.61 -13.00
C ALA A 164 10.25 9.81 -13.92
N MET A 165 9.05 9.56 -13.38
CA MET A 165 7.78 9.77 -14.09
C MET A 165 7.50 11.26 -14.30
N LYS A 166 7.69 12.06 -13.25
CA LYS A 166 7.55 13.52 -13.29
C LYS A 166 8.49 14.15 -14.31
N ASP A 167 9.75 13.74 -14.29
CA ASP A 167 10.79 14.32 -15.14
C ASP A 167 10.55 14.03 -16.62
N LYS A 168 9.91 12.89 -16.95
CA LYS A 168 9.56 12.52 -18.33
C LYS A 168 8.30 13.19 -18.85
N ILE A 169 7.22 13.25 -18.06
CA ILE A 169 5.97 13.88 -18.52
C ILE A 169 6.10 15.42 -18.57
N GLN A 170 6.99 16.00 -17.76
CA GLN A 170 7.20 17.46 -17.67
C GLN A 170 5.93 18.27 -17.37
N GLN A 171 4.94 17.63 -16.73
CA GLN A 171 3.69 18.24 -16.27
C GLN A 171 3.55 18.08 -14.74
N PRO A 172 2.91 19.03 -14.03
CA PRO A 172 2.54 18.83 -12.64
C PRO A 172 1.51 17.71 -12.49
N MET A 173 1.97 16.52 -12.11
CA MET A 173 1.12 15.38 -11.76
C MET A 173 0.76 15.46 -10.26
N LEU A 174 -0.44 15.94 -9.94
CA LEU A 174 -0.93 16.00 -8.56
C LEU A 174 -1.54 14.65 -8.16
N ILE A 175 -1.41 14.28 -6.89
CA ILE A 175 -2.09 13.10 -6.36
C ILE A 175 -3.59 13.38 -6.41
N GLY A 176 -4.38 12.42 -6.91
CA GLY A 176 -5.83 12.52 -7.11
C GLY A 176 -6.26 12.96 -8.52
N THR A 177 -5.33 13.36 -9.39
CA THR A 177 -5.68 13.72 -10.79
C THR A 177 -6.09 12.47 -11.57
N SER A 178 -7.07 12.59 -12.47
CA SER A 178 -7.51 11.48 -13.32
C SER A 178 -6.42 11.10 -14.34
N ALA A 179 -6.29 9.81 -14.63
CA ALA A 179 -5.39 9.29 -15.66
C ALA A 179 -5.64 9.96 -17.04
N ALA A 180 -6.91 10.22 -17.38
CA ALA A 180 -7.27 10.87 -18.64
C ALA A 180 -6.76 12.31 -18.75
N ASP A 181 -6.80 13.07 -17.66
CA ASP A 181 -6.32 14.46 -17.60
C ASP A 181 -4.78 14.54 -17.70
N LEU A 182 -4.12 13.45 -17.32
CA LEU A 182 -2.69 13.27 -17.41
C LEU A 182 -2.25 12.70 -18.77
N GLY A 183 -3.18 12.49 -19.72
CA GLY A 183 -2.89 11.98 -21.06
C GLY A 183 -2.77 10.45 -21.16
N PHE A 184 -3.14 9.71 -20.12
CA PHE A 184 -3.20 8.25 -20.16
C PHE A 184 -4.51 7.77 -20.77
N VAL A 185 -4.40 6.81 -21.69
CA VAL A 185 -5.53 6.10 -22.28
C VAL A 185 -5.53 4.68 -21.71
N MET A 186 -6.63 4.29 -21.08
CA MET A 186 -6.85 2.90 -20.68
C MET A 186 -7.61 2.15 -21.76
N ASP A 187 -7.01 1.06 -22.24
CA ASP A 187 -7.66 0.07 -23.09
C ASP A 187 -7.51 -1.31 -22.44
N ASN A 188 -8.63 -1.92 -22.04
CA ASN A 188 -8.68 -3.27 -21.45
C ASN A 188 -7.60 -3.54 -20.37
N ASP A 189 -7.53 -2.68 -19.34
CA ASP A 189 -6.56 -2.75 -18.22
C ASP A 189 -5.11 -2.39 -18.55
N ASN A 190 -4.84 -2.04 -19.81
CA ASN A 190 -3.54 -1.59 -20.25
C ASN A 190 -3.52 -0.06 -20.30
N LEU A 191 -2.71 0.55 -19.44
CA LEU A 191 -2.43 1.98 -19.44
C LEU A 191 -1.39 2.28 -20.53
N SER A 192 -1.72 3.21 -21.42
CA SER A 192 -0.81 3.70 -22.45
C SER A 192 -0.78 5.22 -22.43
N HIS A 193 0.35 5.80 -22.84
CA HIS A 193 0.54 7.23 -22.86
C HIS A 193 1.33 7.63 -24.10
N SER A 194 0.92 8.72 -24.76
CA SER A 194 1.44 9.14 -26.06
C SER A 194 2.96 9.40 -26.05
N GLN A 195 3.50 9.95 -24.96
CA GLN A 195 4.94 10.19 -24.79
C GLN A 195 5.80 8.92 -24.66
N PHE A 196 5.20 7.77 -24.35
CA PHE A 196 5.91 6.48 -24.19
C PHE A 196 5.57 5.49 -25.34
N ASN A 197 5.12 5.98 -26.49
CA ASN A 197 4.69 5.13 -27.61
C ASN A 197 5.85 4.71 -28.56
N GLN A 198 6.84 5.57 -28.78
CA GLN A 198 7.99 5.27 -29.64
C GLN A 198 9.22 4.98 -28.78
N GLN A 199 9.84 3.80 -28.95
CA GLN A 199 11.09 3.38 -28.28
C GLN A 199 10.98 3.06 -26.78
N TRP A 200 9.78 3.00 -26.23
CA TRP A 200 9.52 2.63 -24.84
C TRP A 200 8.68 1.35 -24.77
N GLN A 201 9.04 0.45 -23.86
CA GLN A 201 8.22 -0.70 -23.51
C GLN A 201 7.36 -0.33 -22.30
N CYS A 202 6.05 -0.16 -22.53
CA CYS A 202 5.08 0.08 -21.47
C CYS A 202 4.60 -1.24 -20.87
N GLN A 203 4.48 -1.29 -19.54
CA GLN A 203 3.87 -2.40 -18.82
C GLN A 203 2.81 -1.85 -17.87
N SER A 204 1.62 -2.45 -17.91
CA SER A 204 0.52 -2.16 -17.00
C SER A 204 0.20 -3.41 -16.20
N ILE A 205 0.12 -3.29 -14.88
CA ILE A 205 -0.22 -4.39 -13.99
C ILE A 205 -1.38 -3.96 -13.11
N SER A 206 -2.50 -4.67 -13.20
CA SER A 206 -3.64 -4.52 -12.29
C SER A 206 -3.53 -5.50 -11.12
N TYR A 207 -3.74 -5.04 -9.90
CA TYR A 207 -3.78 -5.90 -8.71
C TYR A 207 -4.92 -5.49 -7.77
N LEU A 208 -5.40 -6.44 -6.96
CA LEU A 208 -6.42 -6.18 -5.93
C LEU A 208 -5.74 -6.01 -4.57
N TYR A 209 -5.83 -4.81 -3.99
CA TYR A 209 -5.34 -4.49 -2.66
C TYR A 209 -6.51 -4.12 -1.76
N GLN A 210 -6.74 -4.89 -0.69
CA GLN A 210 -7.86 -4.66 0.24
C GLN A 210 -9.22 -4.51 -0.46
N GLN A 211 -9.50 -5.33 -1.49
CA GLN A 211 -10.69 -5.27 -2.35
C GLN A 211 -10.81 -4.05 -3.28
N LYS A 212 -9.80 -3.18 -3.33
CA LYS A 212 -9.70 -2.09 -4.31
C LYS A 212 -8.80 -2.50 -5.47
N LYS A 213 -9.22 -2.19 -6.70
CA LYS A 213 -8.42 -2.46 -7.89
C LYS A 213 -7.42 -1.33 -8.09
N CYS A 214 -6.13 -1.63 -8.06
CA CYS A 214 -5.06 -0.67 -8.25
C CYS A 214 -4.27 -1.02 -9.52
N HIS A 215 -3.91 -0.02 -10.31
CA HIS A 215 -3.15 -0.19 -11.54
C HIS A 215 -1.77 0.42 -11.38
N ILE A 216 -0.73 -0.33 -11.75
CA ILE A 216 0.65 0.14 -11.80
C ILE A 216 1.03 0.26 -13.26
N PHE A 217 1.54 1.43 -13.64
CA PHE A 217 2.13 1.65 -14.95
C PHE A 217 3.63 1.89 -14.80
N SER A 218 4.40 1.23 -15.66
CA SER A 218 5.83 1.48 -15.81
C SER A 218 6.21 1.58 -17.28
N ALA A 219 7.20 2.43 -17.58
CA ALA A 219 7.71 2.60 -18.93
C ALA A 219 9.22 2.42 -18.94
N LEU A 220 9.72 1.45 -19.69
CA LEU A 220 11.16 1.18 -19.84
C LEU A 220 11.66 1.70 -21.19
N ASP A 221 12.74 2.48 -21.18
CA ASP A 221 13.41 2.93 -22.40
C ASP A 221 14.18 1.77 -23.04
N ILE A 222 13.77 1.36 -24.23
CA ILE A 222 14.44 0.29 -25.00
C ILE A 222 15.28 0.84 -26.16
N SER A 223 15.39 2.17 -26.30
CA SER A 223 16.12 2.81 -27.41
C SER A 223 17.59 2.38 -27.46
N GLN A 224 18.33 2.48 -26.35
CA GLN A 224 19.73 2.08 -26.30
C GLN A 224 19.99 0.60 -26.62
N PRO A 225 19.35 -0.37 -25.95
CA PRO A 225 19.57 -1.78 -26.27
C PRO A 225 19.13 -2.13 -27.69
N LEU A 226 18.06 -1.50 -28.19
CA LEU A 226 17.60 -1.70 -29.57
C LEU A 226 18.60 -1.14 -30.59
N HIS A 227 19.13 0.07 -30.38
CA HIS A 227 20.14 0.67 -31.26
C HIS A 227 21.44 -0.12 -31.28
N GLN A 228 21.88 -0.67 -30.13
CA GLN A 228 23.04 -1.55 -30.07
C GLN A 228 22.80 -2.83 -30.87
N GLN A 229 21.64 -3.48 -30.72
CA GLN A 229 21.27 -4.65 -31.52
C GLN A 229 21.21 -4.33 -33.02
N GLN A 230 20.58 -3.23 -33.41
CA GLN A 230 20.52 -2.78 -34.80
C GLN A 230 21.92 -2.55 -35.39
N SER A 231 22.81 -1.88 -34.67
CA SER A 231 24.20 -1.64 -35.10
C SER A 231 24.97 -2.96 -35.27
N ILE A 232 24.81 -3.91 -34.35
CA ILE A 232 25.44 -5.24 -34.44
C ILE A 232 24.90 -6.00 -35.65
N THR A 233 23.58 -6.00 -35.86
CA THR A 233 22.96 -6.64 -37.04
C THR A 233 23.45 -6.00 -38.34
N GLN A 234 23.53 -4.67 -38.41
CA GLN A 234 24.04 -3.96 -39.58
C GLN A 234 25.51 -4.30 -39.84
N GLN A 235 26.35 -4.34 -38.80
CA GLN A 235 27.75 -4.67 -38.96
C GLN A 235 27.99 -6.13 -39.35
N ASN A 236 27.16 -7.06 -38.84
CA ASN A 236 27.18 -8.45 -39.27
C ASN A 236 26.75 -8.61 -40.73
N LEU A 237 25.72 -7.89 -41.17
CA LEU A 237 25.28 -7.88 -42.57
C LEU A 237 26.37 -7.33 -43.49
N ILE A 238 27.00 -6.18 -43.15
CA ILE A 238 28.13 -5.63 -43.91
C ILE A 238 29.28 -6.64 -44.00
N ARG A 239 29.57 -7.36 -42.92
CA ARG A 239 30.62 -8.39 -42.91
C ARG A 239 30.30 -9.54 -43.88
N VAL A 240 29.06 -10.03 -43.89
CA VAL A 240 28.63 -11.09 -44.82
C VAL A 240 28.65 -10.58 -46.26
N LEU A 241 28.14 -9.37 -46.53
CA LEU A 241 28.20 -8.74 -47.85
C LEU A 241 29.64 -8.63 -48.36
N ALA A 242 30.57 -8.17 -47.53
CA ALA A 242 31.98 -8.06 -47.87
C ALA A 242 32.61 -9.44 -48.17
N HIS A 243 32.22 -10.47 -47.42
CA HIS A 243 32.65 -11.84 -47.66
C HIS A 243 32.13 -12.36 -49.02
N GLU A 244 30.85 -12.15 -49.33
CA GLU A 244 30.25 -12.60 -50.60
C GLU A 244 30.79 -11.83 -51.82
N LEU A 245 31.07 -10.54 -51.67
CA LEU A 245 31.77 -9.74 -52.68
C LEU A 245 33.16 -10.31 -52.95
N ARG A 246 33.94 -10.57 -51.90
CA ARG A 246 35.30 -11.13 -52.02
C ARG A 246 35.28 -12.54 -52.62
N ASN A 247 34.30 -13.38 -52.25
CA ASN A 247 34.11 -14.73 -52.80
C ASN A 247 33.76 -14.73 -54.29
N SER A 248 33.12 -13.65 -54.77
CA SER A 248 32.74 -13.51 -56.17
C SER A 248 33.84 -12.84 -57.01
N LEU A 249 34.47 -11.79 -56.49
CA LEU A 249 35.47 -10.99 -57.19
C LEU A 249 36.86 -11.65 -57.27
N THR A 250 37.31 -12.34 -56.21
CA THR A 250 38.67 -12.94 -56.19
C THR A 250 38.86 -13.98 -57.31
N PRO A 251 37.92 -14.92 -57.54
CA PRO A 251 38.05 -15.87 -58.64
C PRO A 251 37.93 -15.20 -60.02
N MET A 252 37.11 -14.15 -60.16
CA MET A 252 37.03 -13.40 -61.43
C MET A 252 38.34 -12.72 -61.77
N ALA A 253 38.98 -12.06 -60.78
CA ALA A 253 40.28 -11.42 -60.96
C ALA A 253 41.33 -12.45 -61.37
N SER A 254 41.43 -13.59 -60.66
CA SER A 254 42.36 -14.67 -61.02
C SER A 254 42.08 -15.27 -62.40
N MET A 255 40.81 -15.43 -62.79
CA MET A 255 40.42 -15.91 -64.12
C MET A 255 40.78 -14.90 -65.21
N ALA A 256 40.60 -13.60 -64.96
CA ALA A 256 40.97 -12.53 -65.87
C ALA A 256 42.50 -12.43 -66.02
N ASP A 257 43.24 -12.47 -64.91
CA ASP A 257 44.71 -12.50 -64.92
C ASP A 257 45.24 -13.72 -65.67
N THR A 258 44.60 -14.89 -65.49
CA THR A 258 44.97 -16.10 -66.24
C THR A 258 44.79 -15.89 -67.74
N LEU A 259 43.69 -15.27 -68.17
CA LEU A 259 43.44 -14.93 -69.58
C LEU A 259 44.42 -13.89 -70.14
N LEU A 260 44.88 -12.94 -69.31
CA LEU A 260 45.82 -11.89 -69.73
C LEU A 260 47.27 -12.38 -69.82
N CYS A 261 47.67 -13.36 -69.01
CA CYS A 261 49.06 -13.84 -68.93
C CYS A 261 49.39 -15.03 -69.86
N ASN A 262 48.42 -15.56 -70.61
CA ASN A 262 48.61 -16.75 -71.45
C ASN A 262 48.19 -16.48 -72.90
N ASP A 263 49.17 -16.39 -73.80
CA ASP A 263 48.96 -16.15 -75.24
C ASP A 263 48.53 -17.42 -76.03
N SER A 264 48.42 -18.57 -75.37
CA SER A 264 48.24 -19.90 -76.00
C SER A 264 46.84 -20.51 -75.84
N PHE A 265 45.84 -19.76 -75.38
CA PHE A 265 44.49 -20.29 -75.23
C PHE A 265 43.74 -20.40 -76.55
N ASN A 266 43.02 -21.51 -76.72
CA ASN A 266 42.07 -21.66 -77.83
C ASN A 266 40.80 -20.81 -77.56
N GLU A 267 40.15 -20.33 -78.62
CA GLU A 267 38.95 -19.47 -78.55
C GLU A 267 37.83 -20.09 -77.67
N ALA A 268 37.70 -21.43 -77.71
CA ALA A 268 36.76 -22.17 -76.88
C ALA A 268 37.05 -22.07 -75.36
N GLN A 269 38.32 -22.03 -74.95
CA GLN A 269 38.73 -21.91 -73.55
C GLN A 269 38.53 -20.49 -73.04
N VAL A 270 38.85 -19.48 -73.86
CA VAL A 270 38.61 -18.07 -73.56
C VAL A 270 37.12 -17.80 -73.35
N ARG A 271 36.26 -18.30 -74.26
CA ARG A 271 34.81 -18.18 -74.15
C ARG A 271 34.25 -18.88 -72.90
N MET A 272 34.82 -20.02 -72.50
CA MET A 272 34.44 -20.72 -71.27
C MET A 272 34.75 -19.90 -70.02
N VAL A 273 35.96 -19.33 -69.92
CA VAL A 273 36.37 -18.51 -68.77
C VAL A 273 35.56 -17.21 -68.70
N LEU A 274 35.37 -16.51 -69.82
CA LEU A 274 34.49 -15.34 -69.91
C LEU A 274 33.04 -15.67 -69.52
N GLY A 275 32.53 -16.83 -69.92
CA GLY A 275 31.21 -17.31 -69.51
C GLY A 275 31.08 -17.51 -68.00
N ARG A 276 32.13 -18.02 -67.34
CA ARG A 276 32.18 -18.18 -65.88
C ARG A 276 32.25 -16.83 -65.16
N ILE A 277 33.04 -15.89 -65.67
CA ILE A 277 33.12 -14.51 -65.15
C ILE A 277 31.74 -13.83 -65.27
N LYS A 278 31.10 -13.91 -66.44
CA LYS A 278 29.76 -13.38 -66.69
C LYS A 278 28.73 -13.92 -65.70
N THR A 279 28.65 -15.24 -65.56
CA THR A 279 27.71 -15.90 -64.65
C THR A 279 27.90 -15.47 -63.19
N ARG A 280 29.17 -15.33 -62.75
CA ARG A 280 29.50 -14.87 -61.40
C ARG A 280 29.12 -13.40 -61.19
N SER A 281 29.27 -12.56 -62.22
CA SER A 281 28.93 -11.13 -62.17
C SER A 281 27.42 -10.92 -62.10
N GLU A 282 26.66 -11.65 -62.91
CA GLU A 282 25.20 -11.64 -62.90
C GLU A 282 24.64 -12.09 -61.54
N ARG A 283 25.24 -13.11 -60.91
CA ARG A 283 24.87 -13.53 -59.55
C ARG A 283 25.14 -12.45 -58.50
N LEU A 284 26.27 -11.75 -58.60
CA LEU A 284 26.60 -10.67 -57.68
C LEU A 284 25.65 -9.48 -57.84
N LEU A 285 25.34 -9.11 -59.07
CA LEU A 285 24.37 -8.05 -59.39
C LEU A 285 22.97 -8.40 -58.86
N SER A 286 22.48 -9.61 -59.10
CA SER A 286 21.20 -10.08 -58.58
C SER A 286 21.15 -10.07 -57.04
N PHE A 287 22.25 -10.43 -56.40
CA PHE A 287 22.38 -10.39 -54.94
C PHE A 287 22.36 -8.94 -54.38
N ILE A 288 23.04 -8.00 -55.03
CA ILE A 288 23.02 -6.57 -54.66
C ILE A 288 21.62 -5.96 -54.85
N GLU A 289 20.92 -6.36 -55.92
CA GLU A 289 19.56 -5.91 -56.21
C GLU A 289 18.57 -6.40 -55.14
N GLN A 290 18.64 -7.68 -54.74
CA GLN A 290 17.86 -8.24 -53.63
C GLN A 290 18.15 -7.51 -52.31
N TYR A 291 19.41 -7.13 -52.06
CA TYR A 291 19.77 -6.31 -50.90
C TYR A 291 19.13 -4.92 -50.94
N SER A 292 19.19 -4.22 -52.08
CA SER A 292 18.62 -2.87 -52.22
C SER A 292 17.12 -2.87 -51.96
N GLN A 293 16.41 -3.90 -52.46
CA GLN A 293 14.97 -4.07 -52.23
C GLN A 293 14.66 -4.30 -50.75
N LEU A 294 15.44 -5.14 -50.05
CA LEU A 294 15.27 -5.40 -48.62
C LEU A 294 15.56 -4.16 -47.76
N SER A 295 16.53 -3.33 -48.15
CA SER A 295 16.90 -2.11 -47.43
C SER A 295 15.91 -0.96 -47.59
N GLN A 296 15.15 -0.91 -48.69
CA GLN A 296 14.13 0.13 -48.93
C GLN A 296 12.77 -0.18 -48.27
N LEU A 297 12.55 -1.43 -47.85
CA LEU A 297 11.33 -1.88 -47.15
C LEU A 297 11.36 -1.63 -45.63
N ARG A 298 12.34 -0.88 -45.13
CA ARG A 298 12.54 -0.58 -43.70
C ARG A 298 12.57 0.93 -43.48
#